data_AF-A0AAW9K064-F1
#
_entry.id   AF-A0AAW9K064-F1
#
_cell.length_a   1.000
_cell.length_b   1.000
_cell.length_c   1.000
_cell.angle_alpha   90.00
_cell.angle_beta   90.00
_cell.angle_gamma   90.00
#
_symmetry.space_group_name_H-M   'P 1'
#
loop_
_entity.id
_entity.type
_entity.pdbx_description
1 polymer ?
#
loop_
_entity_poly.entity_id
_entity_poly.type
_entity_poly.pdbx_seq_one_letter_code
_entity_poly.pdbx_strand_id
1 'polypeptide(L)'
;MEPSKGILLIVLSVLLLHVPTTFAAVGVISSNTNVVIIAGTGKTNPEIPIVPATGQLGPLSIDAVSTINFASIEIGKKGTAQVPQGEVLGIQVTDTRGLGAGWNVMVKISEFQNLKKDRMLKADISIPAGKVESQKSGIMDAPTANSVILNEFDSPIFSAPKGKGMGTFTSSFEGDGKQVIITVPPGALTDSYSANLSWTLQDAPS
;
A
#
# COMPACT_ATOMS: atom_id res chain seq x y z
N MET A 1 -62.16 68.35 -70.80
CA MET A 1 -61.24 68.98 -69.84
C MET A 1 -60.92 67.93 -68.79
N GLU A 2 -59.69 67.41 -68.80
CA GLU A 2 -59.12 66.45 -67.82
C GLU A 2 -58.69 67.16 -66.51
N PRO A 3 -58.22 66.49 -65.41
CA PRO A 3 -58.11 65.04 -65.10
C PRO A 3 -58.47 64.63 -63.63
N SER A 4 -58.38 63.32 -63.31
CA SER A 4 -57.73 62.70 -62.11
C SER A 4 -58.46 61.41 -61.68
N LYS A 5 -58.11 60.24 -62.21
CA LYS A 5 -57.13 59.23 -61.71
C LYS A 5 -57.50 58.59 -60.36
N GLY A 6 -57.91 57.33 -60.42
CA GLY A 6 -58.05 56.43 -59.26
C GLY A 6 -56.74 55.77 -58.86
N ILE A 7 -56.75 55.08 -57.71
CA ILE A 7 -55.78 54.05 -57.30
C ILE A 7 -56.56 52.95 -56.58
N LEU A 8 -56.55 51.74 -57.14
CA LEU A 8 -57.00 50.50 -56.54
C LEU A 8 -55.76 49.81 -55.96
N LEU A 9 -55.71 49.64 -54.64
CA LEU A 9 -54.64 48.91 -53.95
C LEU A 9 -54.90 47.39 -54.11
N ILE A 10 -54.02 46.68 -54.82
CA ILE A 10 -53.98 45.22 -54.82
C ILE A 10 -52.93 44.79 -53.80
N VAL A 11 -53.36 44.07 -52.76
CA VAL A 11 -52.49 43.54 -51.72
C VAL A 11 -51.82 42.27 -52.26
N LEU A 12 -50.49 42.31 -52.40
CA LEU A 12 -49.66 41.20 -52.87
C LEU A 12 -49.43 40.22 -51.71
N SER A 13 -50.02 39.04 -51.76
CA SER A 13 -49.80 37.97 -50.78
C SER A 13 -48.45 37.29 -51.04
N VAL A 14 -47.48 37.51 -50.15
CA VAL A 14 -46.18 36.81 -50.17
C VAL A 14 -46.35 35.43 -49.53
N LEU A 15 -46.18 34.37 -50.32
CA LEU A 15 -46.16 32.99 -49.83
C LEU A 15 -44.77 32.70 -49.22
N LEU A 16 -44.69 32.64 -47.89
CA LEU A 16 -43.47 32.26 -47.17
C LEU A 16 -43.26 30.73 -47.26
N LEU A 17 -42.37 30.30 -48.16
CA LEU A 17 -41.82 28.94 -48.19
C LEU A 17 -41.02 28.68 -46.90
N HIS A 18 -41.61 27.96 -45.96
CA HIS A 18 -40.89 27.40 -44.82
C HIS A 18 -40.17 26.13 -45.25
N VAL A 19 -38.87 26.21 -45.49
CA VAL A 19 -38.01 25.02 -45.62
C VAL A 19 -37.76 24.46 -44.21
N PRO A 20 -38.10 23.19 -43.92
CA PRO A 20 -37.69 22.58 -42.67
C PRO A 20 -36.16 22.45 -42.68
N THR A 21 -35.46 23.12 -41.77
CA THR A 21 -34.04 22.87 -41.54
C THR A 21 -33.90 21.55 -40.81
N THR A 22 -33.71 20.47 -41.56
CA THR A 22 -33.20 19.22 -41.00
C THR A 22 -31.76 19.47 -40.55
N PHE A 23 -31.52 19.50 -39.23
CA PHE A 23 -30.17 19.34 -38.72
C PHE A 23 -29.71 17.92 -39.07
N ALA A 24 -28.90 17.78 -40.12
CA ALA A 24 -28.12 16.56 -40.29
C ALA A 24 -27.16 16.48 -39.11
N ALA A 25 -27.16 15.36 -38.39
CA ALA A 25 -26.10 15.10 -37.43
C ALA A 25 -24.76 15.16 -38.19
N VAL A 26 -23.91 16.13 -37.86
CA VAL A 26 -22.52 16.18 -38.32
C VAL A 26 -21.87 14.89 -37.85
N GLY A 27 -21.31 14.12 -38.78
CA GLY A 27 -20.84 12.76 -38.54
C GLY A 27 -19.96 12.65 -37.30
N VAL A 28 -20.24 11.67 -36.43
CA VAL A 28 -19.33 11.32 -35.33
C VAL A 28 -18.08 10.72 -35.96
N ILE A 29 -16.96 11.44 -35.87
CA ILE A 29 -15.66 10.98 -36.36
C ILE A 29 -14.93 10.34 -35.17
N SER A 30 -14.65 9.04 -35.25
CA SER A 30 -13.85 8.32 -34.25
C SER A 30 -12.41 8.13 -34.73
N SER A 31 -11.43 8.30 -33.85
CA SER A 31 -10.04 7.90 -34.08
C SER A 31 -9.58 6.92 -33.00
N ASN A 32 -8.55 6.14 -33.29
CA ASN A 32 -7.98 5.17 -32.34
C ASN A 32 -6.78 5.77 -31.61
N THR A 33 -6.62 5.39 -30.34
CA THR A 33 -5.39 5.58 -29.56
C THR A 33 -4.90 4.22 -29.09
N ASN A 34 -3.58 4.03 -29.02
CA ASN A 34 -2.96 2.77 -28.59
C ASN A 34 -1.96 3.05 -27.48
N VAL A 35 -1.95 2.22 -26.44
CA VAL A 35 -0.98 2.26 -25.35
C VAL A 35 -0.57 0.85 -24.96
N VAL A 36 0.70 0.66 -24.65
CA VAL A 36 1.24 -0.59 -24.08
C VAL A 36 1.71 -0.29 -22.68
N ILE A 37 1.22 -1.05 -21.70
CA ILE A 37 1.63 -0.95 -20.30
C ILE A 37 2.59 -2.07 -19.99
N ILE A 38 3.71 -1.73 -19.34
CA ILE A 38 4.72 -2.68 -18.87
C ILE A 38 4.83 -2.59 -17.35
N ALA A 39 5.35 -3.65 -16.71
CA ALA A 39 5.57 -3.67 -15.26
C ALA A 39 6.57 -2.58 -14.83
N GLY A 40 6.41 -2.10 -13.59
CA GLY A 40 7.35 -1.16 -12.98
C GLY A 40 8.68 -1.82 -12.61
N THR A 41 9.67 -0.99 -12.30
CA THR A 41 11.01 -1.45 -11.87
C THR A 41 11.09 -1.76 -10.37
N GLY A 42 10.02 -1.45 -9.62
CA GLY A 42 9.77 -1.81 -8.22
C GLY A 42 10.88 -1.43 -7.24
N LYS A 43 11.28 -0.16 -7.30
CA LYS A 43 11.92 0.51 -6.17
C LYS A 43 11.17 1.80 -5.90
N THR A 44 10.61 1.92 -4.71
CA THR A 44 10.11 3.19 -4.19
C THR A 44 10.87 3.56 -2.93
N ASN A 45 10.96 4.86 -2.65
CA ASN A 45 11.44 5.29 -1.35
C ASN A 45 10.36 4.94 -0.30
N PRO A 46 10.75 4.67 0.95
CA PRO A 46 9.79 4.52 2.03
C PRO A 46 8.85 5.74 2.09
N GLU A 47 7.55 5.50 2.00
CA GLU A 47 6.50 6.51 2.06
C GLU A 47 6.37 7.12 3.46
N ILE A 48 6.80 6.36 4.47
CA ILE A 48 6.97 6.76 5.87
C ILE A 48 8.39 6.36 6.32
N PRO A 49 8.95 6.93 7.40
CA PRO A 49 10.35 6.72 7.78
C PRO A 49 10.60 5.36 8.46
N ILE A 50 10.35 4.27 7.72
CA ILE A 50 10.73 2.90 8.09
C ILE A 50 12.20 2.69 7.70
N VAL A 51 13.02 2.28 8.67
CA VAL A 51 14.48 2.13 8.51
C VAL A 51 14.94 0.74 9.00
N PRO A 52 15.83 0.04 8.29
CA PRO A 52 16.46 0.43 7.03
C PRO A 52 15.64 0.09 5.77
N ALA A 53 16.01 0.72 4.65
CA ALA A 53 15.62 0.22 3.33
C ALA A 53 16.33 -1.11 3.06
N THR A 54 15.63 -2.07 2.44
CA THR A 54 16.18 -3.41 2.15
C THR A 54 17.11 -3.41 0.93
N GLY A 55 16.92 -2.46 0.02
CA GLY A 55 17.59 -2.42 -1.28
C GLY A 55 17.08 -3.46 -2.29
N GLN A 56 15.99 -4.19 -1.99
CA GLN A 56 15.36 -5.10 -2.96
C GLN A 56 14.91 -4.34 -4.21
N LEU A 57 14.94 -5.03 -5.35
CA LEU A 57 14.57 -4.52 -6.67
C LEU A 57 13.59 -5.48 -7.34
N GLY A 58 12.89 -4.99 -8.36
CA GLY A 58 11.97 -5.78 -9.17
C GLY A 58 10.51 -5.47 -8.83
N PRO A 59 9.57 -5.83 -9.71
CA PRO A 59 8.20 -5.31 -9.68
C PRO A 59 7.38 -5.71 -8.45
N LEU A 60 7.86 -6.65 -7.63
CA LEU A 60 7.32 -6.96 -6.31
C LEU A 60 8.49 -6.97 -5.31
N SER A 61 8.48 -6.07 -4.33
CA SER A 61 9.59 -5.86 -3.39
C SER A 61 9.10 -5.53 -1.97
N ILE A 62 9.89 -5.92 -0.96
CA ILE A 62 9.85 -5.26 0.36
C ILE A 62 10.83 -4.09 0.27
N ASP A 63 10.36 -2.85 0.27
CA ASP A 63 11.25 -1.68 0.10
C ASP A 63 12.03 -1.34 1.38
N ALA A 64 11.37 -1.48 2.53
CA ALA A 64 11.93 -1.24 3.85
C ALA A 64 11.22 -2.09 4.91
N VAL A 65 11.95 -2.46 5.96
CA VAL A 65 11.41 -3.16 7.13
C VAL A 65 12.23 -2.82 8.36
N SER A 66 11.56 -2.50 9.47
CA SER A 66 12.23 -1.97 10.64
C SER A 66 13.09 -2.98 11.38
N THR A 67 14.21 -2.50 11.93
CA THR A 67 14.88 -3.21 13.02
C THR A 67 14.09 -3.01 14.31
N ILE A 68 13.89 -4.07 15.08
CA ILE A 68 13.16 -4.01 16.37
C ILE A 68 14.17 -4.19 17.50
N ASN A 69 14.37 -3.14 18.28
CA ASN A 69 15.26 -3.14 19.44
C ASN A 69 14.48 -2.90 20.73
N PHE A 70 15.00 -3.42 21.84
CA PHE A 70 14.43 -3.22 23.16
C PHE A 70 15.49 -2.64 24.10
N ALA A 71 15.07 -1.85 25.09
CA ALA A 71 15.94 -1.43 26.18
C ALA A 71 16.24 -2.62 27.12
N SER A 72 17.06 -2.39 28.15
CA SER A 72 17.26 -3.37 29.22
C SER A 72 15.92 -3.73 29.89
N ILE A 73 15.63 -5.02 30.01
CA ILE A 73 14.40 -5.54 30.60
C ILE A 73 14.77 -6.47 31.75
N GLU A 74 14.11 -6.28 32.89
CA GLU A 74 14.26 -7.17 34.05
C GLU A 74 13.69 -8.57 33.75
N ILE A 75 14.30 -9.58 34.37
CA ILE A 75 13.82 -10.97 34.30
C ILE A 75 12.36 -11.04 34.74
N GLY A 76 11.53 -11.77 33.98
CA GLY A 76 10.10 -11.93 34.28
C GLY A 76 9.23 -10.72 33.93
N LYS A 77 9.77 -9.68 33.27
CA LYS A 77 9.02 -8.47 32.89
C LYS A 77 8.78 -8.39 31.38
N LYS A 78 7.89 -7.46 31.02
CA LYS A 78 7.63 -7.06 29.64
C LYS A 78 8.40 -5.80 29.30
N GLY A 79 8.82 -5.67 28.04
CA GLY A 79 9.38 -4.46 27.48
C GLY A 79 8.67 -4.04 26.21
N THR A 80 8.74 -2.76 25.87
CA THR A 80 8.23 -2.19 24.62
C THR A 80 9.40 -1.96 23.67
N ALA A 81 9.16 -2.14 22.37
CA ALA A 81 10.16 -1.79 21.37
C ALA A 81 10.53 -0.31 21.46
N GLN A 82 11.79 0.00 21.17
CA GLN A 82 12.28 1.37 21.07
C GLN A 82 12.06 1.86 19.65
N VAL A 83 11.41 3.02 19.51
CA VAL A 83 11.23 3.72 18.24
C VAL A 83 12.18 4.93 18.23
N PRO A 84 13.23 4.95 17.39
CA PRO A 84 14.11 6.10 17.29
C PRO A 84 13.35 7.37 16.89
N GLN A 85 13.86 8.52 17.32
CA GLN A 85 13.19 9.80 17.05
C GLN A 85 13.05 10.04 15.53
N GLY A 86 11.82 10.22 15.08
CA GLY A 86 11.51 10.46 13.67
C GLY A 86 11.39 9.21 12.82
N GLU A 87 11.51 8.01 13.40
CA GLU A 87 11.31 6.73 12.71
C GLU A 87 9.95 6.09 13.04
N VAL A 88 9.57 5.11 12.23
CA VAL A 88 8.38 4.27 12.43
C VAL A 88 8.78 2.80 12.39
N LEU A 89 8.27 2.00 13.33
CA LEU A 89 8.35 0.54 13.24
C LEU A 89 7.31 0.03 12.24
N GLY A 90 7.74 -0.65 11.19
CA GLY A 90 6.84 -1.13 10.15
C GLY A 90 7.53 -1.85 9.01
N ILE A 91 6.76 -2.04 7.95
CA ILE A 91 7.19 -2.63 6.68
C ILE A 91 6.53 -1.89 5.52
N GLN A 92 7.23 -1.80 4.39
CA GLN A 92 6.70 -1.32 3.12
C GLN A 92 6.84 -2.37 2.03
N VAL A 93 5.78 -2.57 1.25
CA VAL A 93 5.75 -3.45 0.08
C VAL A 93 5.33 -2.64 -1.14
N THR A 94 6.00 -2.85 -2.26
CA THR A 94 5.62 -2.31 -3.57
C THR A 94 5.28 -3.45 -4.53
N ASP A 95 4.10 -3.39 -5.15
CA ASP A 95 3.67 -4.26 -6.25
C ASP A 95 3.31 -3.42 -7.49
N THR A 96 4.20 -3.45 -8.48
CA THR A 96 4.06 -2.79 -9.79
C THR A 96 4.02 -3.81 -10.93
N ARG A 97 3.70 -5.08 -10.65
CA ARG A 97 3.56 -6.12 -11.67
C ARG A 97 2.38 -5.87 -12.60
N GLY A 98 1.33 -5.18 -12.11
CA GLY A 98 0.13 -4.89 -12.89
C GLY A 98 -0.82 -6.09 -13.08
N LEU A 99 -0.57 -7.21 -12.39
CA LEU A 99 -1.32 -8.46 -12.55
C LEU A 99 -2.45 -8.64 -11.53
N GLY A 100 -2.41 -7.90 -10.41
CA GLY A 100 -3.36 -8.08 -9.31
C GLY A 100 -3.33 -9.50 -8.72
N ALA A 101 -2.19 -10.18 -8.78
CA ALA A 101 -2.04 -11.56 -8.30
C ALA A 101 -2.19 -11.68 -6.76
N GLY A 102 -1.96 -10.57 -6.04
CA GLY A 102 -1.80 -10.57 -4.59
C GLY A 102 -0.36 -10.91 -4.21
N TRP A 103 -0.05 -10.86 -2.91
CA TRP A 103 1.26 -11.18 -2.35
C TRP A 103 1.12 -11.45 -0.85
N ASN A 104 2.11 -12.10 -0.26
CA ASN A 104 2.14 -12.35 1.18
C ASN A 104 3.54 -12.13 1.76
N VAL A 105 3.63 -11.35 2.83
CA VAL A 105 4.83 -11.24 3.66
C VAL A 105 4.65 -12.08 4.91
N MET A 106 5.62 -12.97 5.12
CA MET A 106 5.75 -13.75 6.34
C MET A 106 7.00 -13.35 7.11
N VAL A 107 6.94 -13.50 8.42
CA VAL A 107 8.07 -13.28 9.32
C VAL A 107 8.29 -14.48 10.21
N LYS A 108 9.55 -14.77 10.51
CA LYS A 108 9.97 -15.67 11.59
C LYS A 108 11.16 -15.09 12.32
N ILE A 109 11.39 -15.57 13.53
CA ILE A 109 12.51 -15.17 14.37
C ILE A 109 13.40 -16.39 14.66
N SER A 110 14.72 -16.19 14.68
CA SER A 110 15.63 -17.19 15.23
C SER A 110 15.53 -17.24 16.75
N GLU A 111 16.10 -18.26 17.37
CA GLU A 111 16.28 -18.24 18.82
C GLU A 111 17.22 -17.10 19.24
N PHE A 112 16.96 -16.51 20.42
CA PHE A 112 17.85 -15.52 21.00
C PHE A 112 19.09 -16.18 21.58
N GLN A 113 20.26 -15.68 21.19
CA GLN A 113 21.55 -16.19 21.68
C GLN A 113 22.40 -15.04 22.21
N ASN A 114 23.20 -15.33 23.23
CA ASN A 114 24.22 -14.38 23.66
C ASN A 114 25.40 -14.35 22.67
N LEU A 115 26.30 -13.37 22.81
CA LEU A 115 27.43 -13.21 21.90
C LEU A 115 28.35 -14.46 21.83
N LYS A 116 28.49 -15.18 22.94
CA LYS A 116 29.29 -16.42 23.02
C LYS A 116 28.58 -17.65 22.46
N LYS A 117 27.28 -17.57 22.20
CA LYS A 117 26.41 -18.66 21.75
C LYS A 117 26.38 -19.87 22.71
N ASP A 118 26.63 -19.62 24.00
CA ASP A 118 26.58 -20.64 25.07
C ASP A 118 25.32 -20.51 25.94
N ARG A 119 24.52 -19.46 25.72
CA ARG A 119 23.25 -19.22 26.41
C ARG A 119 22.17 -18.83 25.43
N MET A 120 20.95 -19.23 25.75
CA MET A 120 19.76 -18.96 24.94
C MET A 120 18.68 -18.30 25.78
N LEU A 121 17.89 -17.45 25.15
CA LEU A 121 16.74 -16.78 25.76
C LEU A 121 15.47 -17.20 25.02
N LYS A 122 14.50 -17.74 25.75
CA LYS A 122 13.17 -18.05 25.22
C LYS A 122 12.20 -16.92 25.57
N ALA A 123 12.31 -15.82 24.84
CA ALA A 123 11.41 -14.66 25.01
C ALA A 123 10.41 -14.60 23.87
N ASP A 124 9.18 -14.19 24.19
CA ASP A 124 8.12 -14.03 23.20
C ASP A 124 8.09 -12.58 22.73
N ILE A 125 8.10 -12.35 21.41
CA ILE A 125 7.82 -11.04 20.82
C ILE A 125 6.45 -11.07 20.15
N SER A 126 5.60 -10.11 20.51
CA SER A 126 4.32 -9.86 19.87
C SER A 126 4.40 -8.57 19.06
N ILE A 127 4.17 -8.67 17.75
CA ILE A 127 3.94 -7.53 16.86
C ILE A 127 2.42 -7.42 16.64
N PRO A 128 1.78 -6.29 16.97
CA PRO A 128 0.35 -6.11 16.73
C PRO A 128 0.04 -5.97 15.24
N ALA A 129 -1.25 -6.08 14.87
CA ALA A 129 -1.68 -5.71 13.53
C ALA A 129 -1.40 -4.22 13.33
N GLY A 130 -0.63 -3.89 12.29
CA GLY A 130 -0.24 -2.52 12.00
C GLY A 130 -1.33 -1.73 11.27
N LYS A 131 -1.19 -0.41 11.31
CA LYS A 131 -2.00 0.51 10.52
C LYS A 131 -1.54 0.49 9.07
N VAL A 132 -2.45 0.16 8.15
CA VAL A 132 -2.17 0.12 6.71
C VAL A 132 -2.34 1.51 6.10
N GLU A 133 -1.32 1.99 5.40
CA GLU A 133 -1.31 3.32 4.76
C GLU A 133 -0.77 3.23 3.32
N SER A 134 -1.08 4.25 2.51
CA SER A 134 -0.55 4.45 1.15
C SER A 134 -0.64 5.95 0.82
N GLN A 135 0.35 6.50 0.13
CA GLN A 135 0.34 7.90 -0.30
C GLN A 135 -0.66 8.19 -1.44
N LYS A 136 -1.19 7.16 -2.11
CA LYS A 136 -2.28 7.33 -3.09
C LYS A 136 -3.59 7.71 -2.38
N SER A 137 -4.30 8.70 -2.92
CA SER A 137 -5.62 9.11 -2.42
C SER A 137 -6.65 7.99 -2.62
N GLY A 138 -7.43 7.71 -1.57
CA GLY A 138 -8.46 6.67 -1.57
C GLY A 138 -7.84 5.27 -1.58
N ILE A 139 -7.64 4.70 -0.38
CA ILE A 139 -7.17 3.33 -0.19
C ILE A 139 -8.24 2.35 -0.73
N MET A 140 -8.26 2.13 -2.05
CA MET A 140 -9.03 1.05 -2.65
C MET A 140 -8.16 -0.21 -2.65
N ASP A 141 -8.77 -1.35 -2.36
CA ASP A 141 -8.11 -2.66 -2.47
C ASP A 141 -6.81 -2.79 -1.64
N ALA A 142 -6.84 -2.29 -0.41
CA ALA A 142 -5.73 -2.35 0.53
C ALA A 142 -5.33 -3.80 0.91
N PRO A 143 -4.04 -4.04 1.17
CA PRO A 143 -3.60 -5.22 1.90
C PRO A 143 -4.12 -5.24 3.34
N THR A 144 -3.97 -6.37 4.02
CA THR A 144 -4.32 -6.60 5.42
C THR A 144 -3.05 -6.86 6.23
N ALA A 145 -2.93 -6.17 7.37
CA ALA A 145 -1.90 -6.43 8.37
C ALA A 145 -2.45 -7.33 9.49
N ASN A 146 -1.64 -8.28 9.96
CA ASN A 146 -2.01 -9.22 11.00
C ASN A 146 -1.12 -9.05 12.23
N SER A 147 -1.65 -9.34 13.41
CA SER A 147 -0.82 -9.50 14.61
C SER A 147 -0.12 -10.86 14.60
N VAL A 148 1.11 -10.90 15.08
CA VAL A 148 1.93 -12.12 15.15
C VAL A 148 2.64 -12.22 16.49
N ILE A 149 2.68 -13.43 17.05
CA ILE A 149 3.64 -13.82 18.08
C ILE A 149 4.76 -14.56 17.37
N LEU A 150 5.94 -13.96 17.35
CA LEU A 150 7.09 -14.46 16.60
C LEU A 150 7.57 -15.78 17.17
N ASN A 151 7.86 -16.71 16.26
CA ASN A 151 8.46 -18.00 16.54
C ASN A 151 9.32 -18.44 15.33
N GLU A 152 9.83 -19.65 15.34
CA GLU A 152 10.70 -20.20 14.30
C GLU A 152 9.97 -20.53 12.97
N PHE A 153 8.64 -20.51 12.97
CA PHE A 153 7.80 -20.76 11.81
C PHE A 153 7.35 -19.46 11.13
N ASP A 154 7.28 -19.50 9.80
CA ASP A 154 6.83 -18.38 8.98
C ASP A 154 5.35 -18.04 9.32
N SER A 155 5.13 -16.81 9.76
CA SER A 155 3.82 -16.31 10.16
C SER A 155 3.42 -15.11 9.30
N PRO A 156 2.21 -15.09 8.68
CA PRO A 156 1.79 -14.00 7.82
C PRO A 156 1.57 -12.72 8.64
N ILE A 157 2.20 -11.63 8.23
CA ILE A 157 2.14 -10.33 8.93
C ILE A 157 1.56 -9.22 8.06
N PHE A 158 1.75 -9.29 6.75
CA PHE A 158 1.22 -8.30 5.82
C PHE A 158 0.93 -8.95 4.48
N SER A 159 -0.31 -8.87 3.99
CA SER A 159 -0.73 -9.66 2.82
C SER A 159 -1.78 -8.95 1.97
N ALA A 160 -1.75 -9.20 0.68
CA ALA A 160 -2.76 -8.77 -0.26
C ALA A 160 -3.37 -9.99 -0.95
N PRO A 161 -4.69 -10.23 -0.85
CA PRO A 161 -5.34 -11.24 -1.68
C PRO A 161 -5.36 -10.80 -3.15
N LYS A 162 -5.74 -11.73 -4.03
CA LYS A 162 -5.95 -11.44 -5.45
C LYS A 162 -6.88 -10.24 -5.64
N GLY A 163 -6.51 -9.35 -6.55
CA GLY A 163 -7.21 -8.09 -6.84
C GLY A 163 -6.84 -6.93 -5.90
N LYS A 164 -6.00 -7.16 -4.89
CA LYS A 164 -5.58 -6.16 -3.91
C LYS A 164 -4.07 -5.93 -3.88
N GLY A 165 -3.67 -4.87 -3.17
CA GLY A 165 -2.27 -4.60 -2.82
C GLY A 165 -1.39 -4.16 -3.98
N MET A 166 -1.95 -3.76 -5.12
CA MET A 166 -1.20 -3.20 -6.23
C MET A 166 -0.83 -1.73 -5.93
N GLY A 167 0.44 -1.38 -6.10
CA GLY A 167 1.02 -0.12 -5.68
C GLY A 167 1.91 -0.29 -4.45
N THR A 168 2.17 0.82 -3.77
CA THR A 168 3.02 0.85 -2.57
C THR A 168 2.12 0.97 -1.36
N PHE A 169 2.35 0.11 -0.38
CA PHE A 169 1.61 0.09 0.88
C PHE A 169 2.56 -0.09 2.05
N THR A 170 2.27 0.60 3.14
CA THR A 170 2.99 0.49 4.40
C THR A 170 2.09 -0.15 5.45
N SER A 171 2.70 -0.86 6.39
CA SER A 171 2.07 -1.30 7.64
C SER A 171 2.91 -0.76 8.79
N SER A 172 2.44 0.32 9.43
CA SER A 172 3.03 0.87 10.65
C SER A 172 2.61 0.00 11.84
N PHE A 173 3.53 -0.79 12.39
CA PHE A 173 3.23 -1.77 13.43
C PHE A 173 2.57 -1.14 14.65
N GLU A 174 3.00 0.06 15.07
CA GLU A 174 2.41 0.76 16.22
C GLU A 174 1.41 1.87 15.85
N GLY A 175 1.05 1.97 14.57
CA GLY A 175 0.21 3.07 14.03
C GLY A 175 -1.21 3.13 14.58
N ASP A 176 -1.72 2.04 15.16
CA ASP A 176 -3.04 1.96 15.81
C ASP A 176 -2.96 2.10 17.36
N GLY A 177 -1.81 2.52 17.89
CA GLY A 177 -1.61 2.78 19.33
C GLY A 177 -1.31 1.55 20.19
N LYS A 178 -1.13 0.38 19.57
CA LYS A 178 -0.62 -0.84 20.23
C LYS A 178 0.88 -0.94 20.02
N GLN A 179 1.61 -1.39 21.04
CA GLN A 179 3.07 -1.48 21.00
C GLN A 179 3.55 -2.89 20.62
N VAL A 180 4.74 -2.96 20.02
CA VAL A 180 5.51 -4.19 19.89
C VAL A 180 6.08 -4.54 21.27
N ILE A 181 5.77 -5.74 21.76
CA ILE A 181 6.10 -6.16 23.13
C ILE A 181 7.01 -7.38 23.10
N ILE A 182 8.03 -7.38 23.97
CA ILE A 182 8.78 -8.58 24.34
C ILE A 182 8.40 -9.00 25.77
N THR A 183 8.29 -10.32 26.01
CA THR A 183 8.08 -10.89 27.35
C THR A 183 9.26 -11.79 27.71
N VAL A 184 10.01 -11.41 28.75
CA VAL A 184 11.17 -12.17 29.23
C VAL A 184 10.73 -13.14 30.33
N PRO A 185 11.05 -14.45 30.24
CA PRO A 185 10.62 -15.42 31.23
C PRO A 185 11.39 -15.26 32.56
N PRO A 186 10.81 -15.68 33.71
CA PRO A 186 11.46 -15.56 35.02
C PRO A 186 12.70 -16.46 35.20
N GLY A 187 12.87 -17.48 34.34
CA GLY A 187 14.04 -18.37 34.32
C GLY A 187 15.17 -17.92 33.39
N ALA A 188 15.09 -16.72 32.81
CA ALA A 188 16.14 -16.20 31.94
C ALA A 188 17.44 -15.94 32.72
N LEU A 189 18.59 -16.17 32.08
CA LEU A 189 19.90 -15.81 32.62
C LEU A 189 20.28 -14.40 32.18
N THR A 190 20.91 -13.62 33.07
CA THR A 190 21.35 -12.26 32.74
C THR A 190 22.49 -12.26 31.73
N ASP A 191 22.24 -11.70 30.55
CA ASP A 191 23.21 -11.50 29.48
C ASP A 191 22.61 -10.54 28.42
N SER A 192 23.39 -10.21 27.40
CA SER A 192 22.89 -9.57 26.18
C SER A 192 22.56 -10.64 25.15
N TYR A 193 21.35 -10.62 24.60
CA TYR A 193 20.90 -11.58 23.60
C TYR A 193 20.48 -10.88 22.31
N SER A 194 20.66 -11.56 21.17
CA SER A 194 20.16 -11.12 19.88
C SER A 194 19.52 -12.28 19.12
N ALA A 195 18.58 -11.94 18.24
CA ALA A 195 17.93 -12.87 17.31
C ALA A 195 17.78 -12.19 15.95
N ASN A 196 17.65 -12.98 14.90
CA ASN A 196 17.44 -12.50 13.54
C ASN A 196 15.96 -12.64 13.15
N LEU A 197 15.39 -11.57 12.61
CA LEU A 197 14.11 -11.61 11.91
C LEU A 197 14.35 -11.93 10.44
N SER A 198 13.66 -12.94 9.92
CA SER A 198 13.67 -13.29 8.50
C SER A 198 12.32 -12.96 7.90
N TRP A 199 12.33 -12.18 6.82
CA TRP A 199 11.12 -11.73 6.12
C TRP A 199 11.08 -12.36 4.73
N THR A 200 9.96 -13.02 4.42
CA THR A 200 9.77 -13.72 3.14
C THR A 200 8.61 -13.07 2.39
N LEU A 201 8.85 -12.60 1.17
CA LEU A 201 7.81 -12.10 0.26
C LEU A 201 7.46 -13.19 -0.77
N GLN A 202 6.18 -13.52 -0.88
CA GLN A 202 5.65 -14.50 -1.84
C GLN A 202 4.76 -13.81 -2.89
N ASP A 203 4.89 -14.28 -4.13
CA ASP A 203 4.20 -13.75 -5.32
C ASP A 203 2.69 -14.10 -5.35
N ALA A 204 2.22 -15.00 -4.47
CA ALA A 204 0.82 -15.39 -4.33
C ALA A 204 0.36 -15.35 -2.85
N PRO A 205 -0.91 -15.03 -2.57
CA PRO A 205 -1.46 -15.11 -1.22
C PRO A 205 -1.46 -16.56 -0.71
N SER A 206 -1.32 -16.73 0.61
CA SER A 206 -1.43 -18.02 1.29
C SER A 206 -2.88 -18.50 1.41
#